data_AF-A0A935XG36-F1
#
_entry.id   AF-A0A935XG36-F1
#
_cell.length_a   1.000
_cell.length_b   1.000
_cell.length_c   1.000
_cell.angle_alpha   90.00
_cell.angle_beta   90.00
_cell.angle_gamma   90.00
#
_symmetry.space_group_name_H-M   'P 1'
#
loop_
_entity.id
_entity.type
_entity.pdbx_description
1 polymer ?
#
loop_
_entity_poly.entity_id
_entity_poly.type
_entity_poly.pdbx_seq_one_letter_code
_entity_poly.pdbx_strand_id
1 'polypeptide(L)'
;MTAFLAKEDIWKSLFQSIDSLRHFLDANRHKDFELSRRLVSLAVDHPLPETHPKRAAFDQAAKDMAAIVADKAVVARWSDYRAAFDAAFAAYRDAFIQSYDEVQQAAELTLAAVQDGDAYKKAPEGRRELVVTRIFGSGRVCHYPSLTLTSVESLLEAAGKRSLTTLEQALVALPAYRSQVEAELFALVLPPPPPGEKVFEWRPGSVLVGKRFASEADVDAALDSLSNELKARVREGFTVVVK
;
A
#
# COMPACT_ATOMS: atom_id res chain seq x y z
N MET A 1 -67.42 6.36 8.41
CA MET A 1 -66.56 6.38 9.62
C MET A 1 -66.00 5.00 10.00
N THR A 2 -66.71 3.90 9.73
CA THR A 2 -66.28 2.52 10.04
C THR A 2 -65.03 2.04 9.29
N ALA A 3 -64.83 2.44 8.03
CA ALA A 3 -63.66 2.03 7.24
C ALA A 3 -62.32 2.65 7.70
N PHE A 4 -62.35 3.79 8.40
CA PHE A 4 -61.15 4.44 8.93
C PHE A 4 -60.68 3.76 10.24
N LEU A 5 -61.62 3.49 11.15
CA LEU A 5 -61.36 2.76 12.39
C LEU A 5 -60.91 1.31 12.12
N ALA A 6 -61.41 0.67 11.06
CA ALA A 6 -60.95 -0.67 10.65
C ALA A 6 -59.46 -0.73 10.25
N LYS A 7 -58.81 0.42 10.03
CA LYS A 7 -57.37 0.53 9.69
C LYS A 7 -56.56 1.21 10.79
N GLU A 8 -57.09 1.32 12.00
CA GLU A 8 -56.46 2.02 13.12
C GLU A 8 -55.02 1.55 13.39
N ASP A 9 -54.77 0.23 13.42
CA ASP A 9 -53.43 -0.32 13.66
C ASP A 9 -52.43 0.02 12.55
N ILE A 10 -52.91 0.13 11.30
CA ILE A 10 -52.10 0.56 10.17
C ILE A 10 -51.68 2.03 10.36
N TRP A 11 -52.61 2.88 10.79
CA TRP A 11 -52.31 4.29 11.05
C TRP A 11 -51.34 4.48 12.22
N LYS A 12 -51.50 3.71 13.31
CA LYS A 12 -50.57 3.72 14.45
C LYS A 12 -49.17 3.28 14.03
N SER A 13 -49.06 2.18 13.27
CA SER A 13 -47.80 1.66 12.77
C SER A 13 -47.10 2.65 11.82
N LEU A 14 -47.87 3.30 10.94
CA LEU A 14 -47.36 4.34 10.05
C LEU A 14 -46.83 5.55 10.84
N PHE A 15 -47.58 6.03 11.83
CA PHE A 15 -47.17 7.14 12.68
C PHE A 15 -45.86 6.83 13.42
N GLN A 16 -45.77 5.65 14.04
CA GLN A 16 -44.55 5.20 14.73
C GLN A 16 -43.34 5.09 13.78
N SER A 17 -43.57 4.62 12.55
CA SER A 17 -42.51 4.52 11.53
C SER A 17 -42.01 5.90 11.08
N ILE A 18 -42.91 6.85 10.85
CA ILE A 18 -42.56 8.23 10.49
C ILE A 18 -41.83 8.91 11.64
N ASP A 19 -42.30 8.72 12.87
CA ASP A 19 -41.66 9.29 14.06
C ASP A 19 -40.25 8.73 14.26
N SER A 20 -40.06 7.41 14.09
CA SER A 20 -38.74 6.77 14.13
C SER A 20 -37.81 7.30 13.04
N LEU A 21 -38.33 7.49 11.82
CA LEU A 21 -37.57 8.08 10.71
C LEU A 21 -37.17 9.53 11.01
N ARG A 22 -38.08 10.33 11.58
CA ARG A 22 -37.79 11.71 11.97
C ARG A 22 -36.65 11.76 13.00
N HIS A 23 -36.75 10.99 14.08
CA HIS A 23 -35.67 10.90 15.07
C HIS A 23 -34.34 10.44 14.46
N PHE A 24 -34.40 9.55 13.47
CA PHE A 24 -33.22 9.09 12.75
C PHE A 24 -32.55 10.21 11.94
N LEU A 25 -33.35 11.00 11.22
CA LEU A 25 -32.87 12.12 10.40
C LEU A 25 -32.38 13.28 11.26
N ASP A 26 -33.11 13.64 12.31
CA ASP A 26 -32.77 14.71 13.26
C ASP A 26 -31.43 14.42 13.97
N ALA A 27 -31.17 13.14 14.27
CA ALA A 27 -29.90 12.70 14.81
C ALA A 27 -28.77 12.55 13.76
N ASN A 28 -28.98 12.98 12.51
CA ASN A 28 -28.02 12.87 11.40
C ASN A 28 -27.55 11.44 11.07
N ARG A 29 -28.26 10.39 11.53
CA ARG A 29 -27.84 8.98 11.37
C ARG A 29 -27.77 8.52 9.91
N HIS A 30 -28.43 9.23 9.00
CA HIS A 30 -28.31 9.00 7.56
C HIS A 30 -26.89 9.27 7.05
N LYS A 31 -26.18 10.25 7.61
CA LYS A 31 -24.78 10.53 7.26
C LYS A 31 -23.85 9.44 7.78
N ASP A 32 -24.07 9.00 9.02
CA ASP A 32 -23.33 7.88 9.62
C ASP A 32 -23.52 6.59 8.80
N PHE A 33 -24.75 6.35 8.33
CA PHE A 33 -25.07 5.24 7.44
C PHE A 33 -24.35 5.36 6.08
N GLU A 34 -24.34 6.54 5.45
CA GLU A 34 -23.60 6.72 4.20
C GLU A 34 -22.09 6.49 4.37
N LEU A 35 -21.53 6.98 5.46
CA LEU A 35 -20.12 6.85 5.79
C LEU A 35 -19.75 5.40 6.14
N SER A 36 -20.61 4.65 6.84
CA SER A 36 -20.39 3.22 7.07
C SER A 36 -20.39 2.42 5.77
N ARG A 37 -21.25 2.78 4.81
CA ARG A 37 -21.28 2.15 3.48
C ARG A 37 -19.99 2.42 2.69
N ARG A 38 -19.39 3.60 2.81
CA ARG A 38 -18.10 3.91 2.18
C ARG A 38 -16.98 3.03 2.74
N LEU A 39 -16.94 2.79 4.05
CA LEU A 39 -15.96 1.89 4.66
C LEU A 39 -16.11 0.45 4.15
N VAL A 40 -17.34 -0.07 4.10
CA VAL A 40 -17.59 -1.42 3.58
C VAL A 40 -17.19 -1.52 2.11
N SER A 41 -17.49 -0.49 1.30
CA SER A 41 -17.05 -0.45 -0.11
C SER A 41 -15.53 -0.47 -0.22
N LEU A 42 -14.83 0.36 0.57
CA LEU A 42 -13.37 0.37 0.63
C LEU A 42 -12.81 -1.03 0.93
N ALA A 43 -13.43 -1.75 1.87
CA ALA A 43 -12.99 -3.10 2.23
C ALA A 43 -13.32 -4.18 1.18
N VAL A 44 -14.24 -3.92 0.25
CA VAL A 44 -14.45 -4.79 -0.91
C VAL A 44 -13.32 -4.61 -1.92
N ASP A 45 -12.94 -3.36 -2.19
CA ASP A 45 -11.88 -3.04 -3.15
C ASP A 45 -10.47 -3.32 -2.59
N HIS A 46 -10.30 -3.12 -1.29
CA HIS A 46 -9.06 -3.28 -0.55
C HIS A 46 -9.31 -4.10 0.72
N PRO A 47 -9.47 -5.43 0.58
CA PRO A 47 -9.81 -6.30 1.68
C PRO A 47 -8.68 -6.43 2.69
N LEU A 48 -9.03 -6.84 3.91
CA LEU A 48 -8.05 -7.27 4.89
C LEU A 48 -7.29 -8.50 4.35
N PRO A 49 -5.99 -8.65 4.67
CA PRO A 49 -5.23 -9.85 4.32
C PRO A 49 -5.95 -11.11 4.81
N GLU A 50 -5.93 -12.20 4.02
CA GLU A 50 -6.66 -13.44 4.37
C GLU A 50 -6.18 -14.05 5.69
N THR A 51 -4.90 -13.86 6.00
CA THR A 51 -4.25 -14.35 7.23
C THR A 51 -4.46 -13.43 8.43
N HIS A 52 -5.11 -12.27 8.26
CA HIS A 52 -5.25 -11.29 9.32
C HIS A 52 -6.24 -11.76 10.41
N PRO A 53 -5.87 -11.71 11.71
CA PRO A 53 -6.70 -12.28 12.79
C PRO A 53 -8.07 -11.61 12.94
N LYS A 54 -8.22 -10.36 12.51
CA LYS A 54 -9.50 -9.63 12.54
C LYS A 54 -10.38 -9.85 11.31
N ARG A 55 -9.94 -10.59 10.30
CA ARG A 55 -10.67 -10.79 9.04
C ARG A 55 -12.05 -11.40 9.27
N ALA A 56 -12.12 -12.50 10.04
CA ALA A 56 -13.39 -13.17 10.33
C ALA A 56 -14.38 -12.26 11.07
N ALA A 57 -13.89 -11.45 12.03
CA ALA A 57 -14.72 -10.50 12.75
C ALA A 57 -15.25 -9.40 11.83
N PHE A 58 -14.40 -8.87 10.94
CA PHE A 58 -14.80 -7.90 9.93
C PHE A 58 -15.89 -8.47 8.99
N ASP A 59 -15.64 -9.66 8.44
CA ASP A 59 -16.54 -10.29 7.47
C ASP A 59 -17.91 -10.59 8.10
N GLN A 60 -17.95 -11.03 9.37
CA GLN A 60 -19.20 -11.25 10.09
C GLN A 60 -19.96 -9.93 10.30
N ALA A 61 -19.28 -8.90 10.79
CA ALA A 61 -19.89 -7.59 11.00
C ALA A 61 -20.44 -6.98 9.70
N ALA A 62 -19.72 -7.11 8.59
CA ALA A 62 -20.17 -6.67 7.27
C ALA A 62 -21.41 -7.44 6.79
N LYS A 63 -21.48 -8.76 7.05
CA LYS A 63 -22.67 -9.58 6.77
C LYS A 63 -23.88 -9.14 7.61
N ASP A 64 -23.69 -8.88 8.89
CA ASP A 64 -24.76 -8.44 9.80
C ASP A 64 -25.33 -7.08 9.35
N MET A 65 -24.46 -6.14 8.97
CA MET A 65 -24.87 -4.87 8.37
C MET A 65 -25.64 -5.08 7.06
N ALA A 66 -25.15 -5.95 6.18
CA ALA A 66 -25.78 -6.23 4.89
C ALA A 66 -27.17 -6.88 5.05
N ALA A 67 -27.35 -7.77 6.03
CA ALA A 67 -28.63 -8.38 6.36
C ALA A 67 -29.66 -7.33 6.80
N ILE A 68 -29.29 -6.42 7.72
CA ILE A 68 -30.18 -5.33 8.17
C ILE A 68 -30.59 -4.41 7.01
N VAL A 69 -29.68 -4.14 6.08
CA VAL A 69 -29.97 -3.34 4.88
C VAL A 69 -30.90 -4.09 3.93
N ALA A 70 -30.65 -5.38 3.69
CA ALA A 70 -31.50 -6.22 2.83
C ALA A 70 -32.94 -6.33 3.36
N ASP A 71 -33.08 -6.43 4.69
CA ASP A 71 -34.37 -6.45 5.39
C ASP A 71 -35.07 -5.08 5.41
N LYS A 72 -34.43 -4.02 4.88
CA LYS A 72 -34.90 -2.62 4.94
C LYS A 72 -35.19 -2.15 6.38
N ALA A 73 -34.42 -2.67 7.33
CA ALA A 73 -34.67 -2.49 8.76
C ALA A 73 -33.72 -1.51 9.45
N VAL A 74 -32.92 -0.74 8.69
CA VAL A 74 -31.85 0.15 9.22
C VAL A 74 -32.35 1.12 10.29
N VAL A 75 -33.52 1.76 10.09
CA VAL A 75 -34.08 2.71 11.06
C VAL A 75 -34.53 1.99 12.33
N ALA A 76 -35.22 0.86 12.18
CA ALA A 76 -35.76 0.09 13.30
C ALA A 76 -34.66 -0.62 14.10
N ARG A 77 -33.59 -1.07 13.42
CA ARG A 77 -32.45 -1.82 13.99
C ARG A 77 -31.17 -1.01 14.00
N TRP A 78 -31.27 0.31 14.18
CA TRP A 78 -30.11 1.20 14.12
C TRP A 78 -29.04 0.84 15.16
N SER A 79 -29.44 0.44 16.37
CA SER A 79 -28.50 0.02 17.43
C SER A 79 -27.66 -1.19 16.99
N ASP A 80 -28.31 -2.21 16.42
CA ASP A 80 -27.65 -3.43 15.95
C ASP A 80 -26.73 -3.11 14.78
N TYR A 81 -27.22 -2.30 13.84
CA TYR A 81 -26.44 -1.84 12.70
C TYR A 81 -25.20 -1.08 13.15
N ARG A 82 -25.34 -0.18 14.13
CA ARG A 82 -24.23 0.62 14.65
C ARG A 82 -23.20 -0.26 15.38
N ALA A 83 -23.63 -1.21 16.19
CA ALA A 83 -22.74 -2.14 16.87
C ALA A 83 -21.94 -3.00 15.87
N ALA A 84 -22.61 -3.52 14.82
CA ALA A 84 -21.92 -4.23 13.75
C ALA A 84 -20.93 -3.32 13.01
N PHE A 85 -21.32 -2.08 12.70
CA PHE A 85 -20.42 -1.12 12.09
C PHE A 85 -19.20 -0.80 12.95
N ASP A 86 -19.36 -0.55 14.26
CA ASP A 86 -18.25 -0.26 15.16
C ASP A 86 -17.25 -1.43 15.23
N ALA A 87 -17.75 -2.67 15.20
CA ALA A 87 -16.92 -3.86 15.11
C ALA A 87 -16.15 -3.94 13.77
N ALA A 88 -16.82 -3.69 12.64
CA ALA A 88 -16.19 -3.65 11.32
C ALA A 88 -15.12 -2.54 11.23
N PHE A 89 -15.44 -1.34 11.74
CA PHE A 89 -14.52 -0.21 11.77
C PHE A 89 -13.28 -0.50 12.60
N ALA A 90 -13.44 -1.01 13.84
CA ALA A 90 -12.31 -1.38 14.67
C ALA A 90 -11.42 -2.43 13.99
N ALA A 91 -12.02 -3.49 13.43
CA ALA A 91 -11.29 -4.55 12.75
C ALA A 91 -10.49 -4.03 11.54
N TYR A 92 -11.09 -3.20 10.69
CA TYR A 92 -10.42 -2.64 9.52
C TYR A 92 -9.32 -1.64 9.92
N ARG A 93 -9.63 -0.74 10.86
CA ARG A 93 -8.67 0.26 11.36
C ARG A 93 -7.44 -0.41 11.96
N ASP A 94 -7.63 -1.41 12.81
CA ASP A 94 -6.52 -2.10 13.47
C ASP A 94 -5.63 -2.81 12.43
N ALA A 95 -6.24 -3.45 11.41
CA ALA A 95 -5.50 -4.04 10.29
C ALA A 95 -4.71 -3.00 9.49
N PHE A 96 -5.33 -1.85 9.21
CA PHE A 96 -4.69 -0.75 8.51
C PHE A 96 -3.49 -0.19 9.26
N ILE A 97 -3.65 0.06 10.57
CA ILE A 97 -2.55 0.55 11.42
C ILE A 97 -1.41 -0.47 11.42
N GLN A 98 -1.70 -1.74 11.62
CA GLN A 98 -0.69 -2.79 11.62
C GLN A 98 0.09 -2.83 10.29
N SER A 99 -0.61 -2.89 9.16
CA SER A 99 0.05 -2.90 7.85
C SER A 99 0.84 -1.62 7.59
N TYR A 100 0.34 -0.47 8.02
CA TYR A 100 1.05 0.80 7.89
C TYR A 100 2.35 0.81 8.70
N ASP A 101 2.29 0.38 9.95
CA ASP A 101 3.44 0.31 10.86
C ASP A 101 4.50 -0.67 10.34
N GLU A 102 4.07 -1.81 9.79
CA GLU A 102 4.97 -2.79 9.15
C GLU A 102 5.74 -2.16 7.98
N VAL A 103 5.06 -1.40 7.11
CA VAL A 103 5.71 -0.72 5.98
C VAL A 103 6.61 0.41 6.45
N GLN A 104 6.18 1.18 7.45
CA GLN A 104 6.98 2.25 8.04
C GLN A 104 8.29 1.68 8.60
N GLN A 105 8.22 0.65 9.44
CA GLN A 105 9.40 0.01 10.03
C GLN A 105 10.30 -0.58 8.94
N ALA A 106 9.73 -1.26 7.93
CA ALA A 106 10.50 -1.82 6.84
C ALA A 106 11.22 -0.73 6.01
N ALA A 107 10.56 0.41 5.77
CA ALA A 107 11.16 1.55 5.08
C ALA A 107 12.29 2.20 5.89
N GLU A 108 12.10 2.37 7.21
CA GLU A 108 13.12 2.89 8.13
C GLU A 108 14.34 1.96 8.21
N LEU A 109 14.13 0.66 8.34
CA LEU A 109 15.20 -0.35 8.33
C LEU A 109 15.94 -0.36 6.99
N THR A 110 15.21 -0.23 5.87
CA THR A 110 15.82 -0.16 4.53
C THR A 110 16.68 1.10 4.38
N LEU A 111 16.19 2.25 4.85
CA LEU A 111 16.94 3.50 4.84
C LEU A 111 18.22 3.39 5.69
N ALA A 112 18.12 2.84 6.89
CA ALA A 112 19.26 2.60 7.77
C ALA A 112 20.30 1.67 7.11
N ALA A 113 19.85 0.59 6.45
CA ALA A 113 20.72 -0.32 5.73
C ALA A 113 21.45 0.35 4.55
N VAL A 114 20.77 1.24 3.80
CA VAL A 114 21.40 2.04 2.75
C VAL A 114 22.47 2.95 3.33
N GLN A 115 22.16 3.65 4.43
CA GLN A 115 23.07 4.61 5.06
C GLN A 115 24.29 3.93 5.70
N ASP A 116 24.13 2.71 6.23
CA ASP A 116 25.25 1.91 6.74
C ASP A 116 26.08 1.25 5.62
N GLY A 117 25.53 1.16 4.41
CA GLY A 117 26.19 0.56 3.26
C GLY A 117 27.43 1.32 2.77
N ASP A 118 28.38 0.56 2.25
CA ASP A 118 29.62 1.07 1.64
C ASP A 118 29.36 2.12 0.54
N ALA A 119 28.34 1.90 -0.28
CA ALA A 119 27.97 2.80 -1.38
C ALA A 119 27.63 4.21 -0.87
N TYR A 120 26.91 4.32 0.25
CA TYR A 120 26.55 5.60 0.85
C TYR A 120 27.76 6.26 1.51
N LYS A 121 28.54 5.49 2.28
CA LYS A 121 29.74 5.99 2.98
C LYS A 121 30.81 6.52 2.02
N LYS A 122 30.96 5.89 0.85
CA LYS A 122 31.95 6.29 -0.19
C LYS A 122 31.46 7.42 -1.10
N ALA A 123 30.15 7.66 -1.18
CA ALA A 123 29.59 8.69 -2.04
C ALA A 123 29.78 10.11 -1.46
N PRO A 124 29.85 11.17 -2.31
CA PRO A 124 30.08 12.54 -1.85
C PRO A 124 28.93 13.10 -0.97
N GLU A 125 29.30 13.77 0.13
CA GLU A 125 28.47 14.29 1.25
C GLU A 125 27.39 15.35 0.94
N GLY A 126 27.10 15.59 -0.33
CA GLY A 126 25.92 16.37 -0.74
C GLY A 126 25.13 15.74 -1.89
N ARG A 127 25.71 14.75 -2.58
CA ARG A 127 25.05 14.03 -3.68
C ARG A 127 24.37 12.77 -3.18
N ARG A 128 24.94 12.10 -2.17
CA ARG A 128 24.36 10.89 -1.59
C ARG A 128 23.01 11.16 -0.91
N GLU A 129 22.87 12.31 -0.24
CA GLU A 129 21.64 12.74 0.42
C GLU A 129 20.54 13.02 -0.62
N LEU A 130 20.89 13.60 -1.77
CA LEU A 130 19.93 13.84 -2.85
C LEU A 130 19.37 12.52 -3.43
N VAL A 131 20.22 11.50 -3.58
CA VAL A 131 19.77 10.18 -4.05
C VAL A 131 18.82 9.54 -3.04
N VAL A 132 19.21 9.53 -1.76
CA VAL A 132 18.40 8.94 -0.69
C VAL A 132 17.08 9.69 -0.50
N THR A 133 17.12 11.02 -0.42
CA THR A 133 15.92 11.86 -0.21
C THR A 133 14.94 11.81 -1.38
N ARG A 134 15.38 11.45 -2.59
CA ARG A 134 14.47 11.26 -3.73
C ARG A 134 13.49 10.11 -3.51
N ILE A 135 13.88 9.07 -2.77
CA ILE A 135 13.04 7.88 -2.52
C ILE A 135 12.44 7.90 -1.12
N PHE A 136 13.25 8.23 -0.11
CA PHE A 136 12.89 8.17 1.31
C PHE A 136 12.57 9.54 1.93
N GLY A 137 12.73 10.63 1.19
CA GLY A 137 12.46 11.98 1.69
C GLY A 137 10.96 12.28 1.83
N SER A 138 10.65 13.40 2.50
CA SER A 138 9.26 13.77 2.77
C SER A 138 8.39 13.84 1.51
N GLY A 139 7.22 13.21 1.58
CA GLY A 139 6.26 13.12 0.48
C GLY A 139 6.69 12.21 -0.68
N ARG A 140 7.71 11.36 -0.49
CA ARG A 140 8.15 10.38 -1.48
C ARG A 140 7.57 8.99 -1.22
N VAL A 141 7.82 8.08 -2.16
CA VAL A 141 7.24 6.73 -2.20
C VAL A 141 7.48 5.94 -0.92
N CYS A 142 8.67 6.05 -0.33
CA CYS A 142 9.06 5.35 0.90
C CYS A 142 8.94 6.21 2.17
N HIS A 143 8.19 7.32 2.12
CA HIS A 143 7.94 8.17 3.29
C HIS A 143 6.60 7.87 3.94
N TYR A 144 6.66 7.38 5.17
CA TYR A 144 5.51 6.97 6.00
C TYR A 144 5.53 7.75 7.32
N PRO A 145 4.92 8.95 7.38
CA PRO A 145 4.85 9.71 8.62
C PRO A 145 3.93 9.02 9.64
N SER A 146 4.14 9.28 10.92
CA SER A 146 3.28 8.76 11.99
C SER A 146 1.81 9.08 11.71
N LEU A 147 0.97 8.04 11.81
CA LEU A 147 -0.45 8.13 11.50
C LEU A 147 -1.27 8.01 12.78
N THR A 148 -2.35 8.79 12.88
CA THR A 148 -3.32 8.67 13.97
C THR A 148 -4.72 8.59 13.38
N LEU A 149 -5.40 7.46 13.61
CA LEU A 149 -6.72 7.16 13.05
C LEU A 149 -7.78 7.13 14.16
N THR A 150 -8.32 8.30 14.50
CA THR A 150 -9.34 8.42 15.57
C THR A 150 -10.77 8.34 15.04
N SER A 151 -10.99 8.56 13.74
CA SER A 151 -12.33 8.57 13.12
C SER A 151 -12.37 7.78 11.82
N VAL A 152 -13.58 7.50 11.35
CA VAL A 152 -13.80 6.80 10.08
C VAL A 152 -13.34 7.65 8.91
N GLU A 153 -13.56 8.96 8.94
CA GLU A 153 -13.09 9.91 7.93
C GLU A 153 -11.57 9.89 7.84
N SER A 154 -10.88 9.90 8.98
CA SER A 154 -9.41 9.83 9.00
C SER A 154 -8.89 8.53 8.38
N LEU A 155 -9.58 7.41 8.62
CA LEU A 155 -9.26 6.11 8.01
C LEU A 155 -9.55 6.12 6.50
N LEU A 156 -10.69 6.64 6.06
CA LEU A 156 -11.03 6.75 4.65
C LEU A 156 -10.05 7.66 3.90
N GLU A 157 -9.63 8.76 4.50
CA GLU A 157 -8.62 9.66 3.91
C GLU A 157 -7.26 8.97 3.81
N ALA A 158 -6.82 8.28 4.86
CA ALA A 158 -5.56 7.56 4.88
C ALA A 158 -5.56 6.40 3.86
N ALA A 159 -6.63 5.61 3.82
CA ALA A 159 -6.80 4.51 2.88
C ALA A 159 -6.98 4.99 1.43
N GLY A 160 -7.54 6.18 1.23
CA GLY A 160 -7.60 6.83 -0.09
C GLY A 160 -6.22 7.27 -0.61
N LYS A 161 -5.28 7.57 0.28
CA LYS A 161 -3.88 7.88 -0.08
C LYS A 161 -3.05 6.61 -0.29
N ARG A 162 -3.21 5.63 0.60
CA ARG A 162 -2.54 4.33 0.57
C ARG A 162 -3.49 3.27 1.11
N SER A 163 -4.10 2.48 0.24
CA SER A 163 -4.95 1.37 0.67
C SER A 163 -4.13 0.18 1.17
N LEU A 164 -4.77 -0.77 1.86
CA LEU A 164 -4.12 -2.02 2.33
C LEU A 164 -3.34 -2.72 1.22
N THR A 165 -3.93 -2.86 0.04
CA THR A 165 -3.27 -3.46 -1.14
C THR A 165 -2.01 -2.68 -1.55
N THR A 166 -2.05 -1.35 -1.53
CA THR A 166 -0.87 -0.54 -1.88
C THR A 166 0.24 -0.62 -0.83
N LEU A 167 -0.12 -0.82 0.45
CA LEU A 167 0.84 -1.03 1.53
C LEU A 167 1.57 -2.37 1.35
N GLU A 168 0.84 -3.45 1.05
CA GLU A 168 1.43 -4.75 0.73
C GLU A 168 2.37 -4.66 -0.48
N GLN A 169 1.95 -3.98 -1.55
CA GLN A 169 2.79 -3.75 -2.73
C GLN A 169 4.04 -2.93 -2.41
N ALA A 170 3.94 -1.97 -1.49
CA ALA A 170 5.10 -1.19 -1.08
C ALA A 170 6.15 -2.06 -0.37
N LEU A 171 5.73 -2.99 0.49
CA LEU A 171 6.66 -3.96 1.12
C LEU A 171 7.39 -4.79 0.07
N VAL A 172 6.69 -5.26 -0.96
CA VAL A 172 7.28 -6.03 -2.08
C VAL A 172 8.25 -5.17 -2.90
N ALA A 173 7.99 -3.87 -3.04
CA ALA A 173 8.82 -2.95 -3.82
C ALA A 173 10.07 -2.43 -3.07
N LEU A 174 10.08 -2.45 -1.74
CA LEU A 174 11.20 -1.92 -0.92
C LEU A 174 12.58 -2.46 -1.31
N PRO A 175 12.78 -3.77 -1.55
CA PRO A 175 14.07 -4.29 -2.00
C PRO A 175 14.52 -3.69 -3.35
N ALA A 176 13.59 -3.45 -4.27
CA ALA A 176 13.91 -2.84 -5.56
C ALA A 176 14.35 -1.38 -5.40
N TYR A 177 13.66 -0.62 -4.54
CA TYR A 177 14.05 0.75 -4.21
C TYR A 177 15.42 0.83 -3.54
N ARG A 178 15.72 -0.11 -2.63
CA ARG A 178 17.05 -0.24 -2.02
C ARG A 178 18.13 -0.43 -3.09
N SER A 179 17.97 -1.44 -3.94
CA SER A 179 18.93 -1.74 -5.01
C SER A 179 19.12 -0.57 -5.97
N GLN A 180 18.04 0.16 -6.29
CA GLN A 180 18.12 1.36 -7.11
C GLN A 180 18.98 2.46 -6.43
N VAL A 181 18.73 2.73 -5.15
CA VAL A 181 19.51 3.74 -4.41
C VAL A 181 20.97 3.34 -4.30
N GLU A 182 21.25 2.09 -3.96
CA GLU A 182 22.62 1.58 -3.87
C GLU A 182 23.36 1.70 -5.21
N ALA A 183 22.73 1.31 -6.32
CA ALA A 183 23.31 1.45 -7.66
C ALA A 183 23.62 2.91 -8.04
N GLU A 184 22.71 3.83 -7.72
CA GLU A 184 22.93 5.26 -7.96
C GLU A 184 24.02 5.85 -7.07
N LEU A 185 24.11 5.41 -5.81
CA LEU A 185 25.20 5.78 -4.92
C LEU A 185 26.55 5.28 -5.43
N PHE A 186 26.63 4.04 -5.91
CA PHE A 186 27.84 3.51 -6.55
C PHE A 186 28.23 4.31 -7.78
N ALA A 187 27.27 4.71 -8.62
CA ALA A 187 27.54 5.52 -9.80
C ALA A 187 28.14 6.90 -9.48
N LEU A 188 27.90 7.45 -8.28
CA LEU A 188 28.49 8.72 -7.84
C LEU A 188 29.97 8.61 -7.47
N VAL A 189 30.45 7.40 -7.14
CA VAL A 189 31.85 7.13 -6.77
C VAL A 189 32.71 6.86 -8.01
N LEU A 190 32.09 6.39 -9.10
CA LEU A 190 32.81 6.13 -10.34
C LEU A 190 33.42 7.43 -10.88
N PRO A 191 34.73 7.44 -11.19
CA PRO A 191 35.36 8.62 -11.78
C PRO A 191 34.64 8.98 -13.09
N PRO A 192 34.38 10.28 -13.36
CA PRO A 192 33.83 10.68 -14.64
C PRO A 192 34.76 10.20 -15.76
N PRO A 193 34.23 9.71 -16.88
CA PRO A 193 35.05 9.33 -18.02
C PRO A 193 35.91 10.53 -18.45
N PRO A 194 37.19 10.32 -18.79
CA PRO A 194 38.02 11.35 -19.40
C PRO A 194 37.31 12.01 -20.59
N PRO A 195 37.42 13.34 -20.77
CA PRO A 195 36.81 14.00 -21.91
C PRO A 195 37.36 13.41 -23.23
N GLY A 196 36.47 12.86 -24.06
CA GLY A 196 36.82 12.28 -25.37
C GLY A 196 36.95 10.75 -25.40
N GLU A 197 36.81 10.05 -24.27
CA GLU A 197 36.79 8.58 -24.25
C GLU A 197 35.45 8.02 -24.72
N LYS A 198 35.48 6.97 -25.53
CA LYS A 198 34.29 6.20 -25.88
C LYS A 198 33.90 5.36 -24.66
N VAL A 199 32.69 5.51 -24.14
CA VAL A 199 32.22 4.75 -22.97
C VAL A 199 31.21 3.70 -23.41
N PHE A 200 31.41 2.47 -22.98
CA PHE A 200 30.45 1.39 -23.15
C PHE A 200 29.84 1.06 -21.78
N GLU A 201 28.57 1.42 -21.59
CA GLU A 201 27.84 1.05 -20.38
C GLU A 201 27.39 -0.41 -20.48
N TRP A 202 27.98 -1.26 -19.67
CA TRP A 202 27.60 -2.67 -19.59
C TRP A 202 26.66 -2.89 -18.42
N ARG A 203 25.49 -3.49 -18.68
CA ARG A 203 24.49 -3.82 -17.67
C ARG A 203 24.34 -5.35 -17.56
N PRO A 204 25.07 -6.02 -16.66
CA PRO A 204 25.05 -7.49 -16.55
C PRO A 204 23.63 -8.02 -16.36
N GLY A 205 22.80 -7.30 -15.61
CA GLY A 205 21.39 -7.64 -15.40
C GLY A 205 20.61 -7.79 -16.71
N SER A 206 20.78 -6.90 -17.68
CA SER A 206 20.08 -7.02 -18.97
C SER A 206 20.48 -8.23 -19.80
N VAL A 207 21.66 -8.81 -19.55
CA VAL A 207 22.21 -9.91 -20.35
C VAL A 207 22.11 -11.26 -19.64
N LEU A 208 22.03 -11.26 -18.31
CA LEU A 208 21.99 -12.46 -17.47
C LEU A 208 20.59 -12.74 -16.88
N VAL A 209 19.70 -11.75 -16.79
CA VAL A 209 18.34 -11.95 -16.28
C VAL A 209 17.59 -12.98 -17.12
N GLY A 210 16.97 -13.95 -16.45
CA GLY A 210 16.19 -15.03 -17.08
C GLY A 210 17.02 -16.22 -17.59
N LYS A 211 18.36 -16.14 -17.57
CA LYS A 211 19.21 -17.30 -17.88
C LYS A 211 19.20 -18.31 -16.73
N ARG A 212 19.12 -19.59 -17.07
CA ARG A 212 19.26 -20.73 -16.14
C ARG A 212 20.38 -21.60 -16.67
N PHE A 213 21.27 -22.02 -15.78
CA PHE A 213 22.40 -22.89 -16.11
C PHE A 213 22.18 -24.25 -15.44
N ALA A 214 22.29 -25.33 -16.21
CA ALA A 214 22.08 -26.69 -15.72
C ALA A 214 23.40 -27.46 -15.56
N SER A 215 24.49 -26.95 -16.13
CA SER A 215 25.84 -27.51 -16.02
C SER A 215 26.89 -26.40 -15.94
N GLU A 216 28.08 -26.74 -15.45
CA GLU A 216 29.23 -25.83 -15.43
C GLU A 216 29.62 -25.37 -16.85
N ALA A 217 29.54 -26.27 -17.82
CA ALA A 217 29.82 -25.95 -19.22
C ALA A 217 28.89 -24.86 -19.80
N ASP A 218 27.62 -24.82 -19.37
CA ASP A 218 26.68 -23.78 -19.79
C ASP A 218 27.03 -22.41 -19.20
N VAL A 219 27.55 -22.40 -17.98
CA VAL A 219 28.04 -21.18 -17.31
C VAL A 219 29.28 -20.68 -18.03
N ASP A 220 30.25 -21.56 -18.25
CA ASP A 220 31.53 -21.20 -18.88
C ASP A 220 31.32 -20.66 -20.29
N ALA A 221 30.51 -21.32 -21.12
CA ALA A 221 30.22 -20.86 -22.48
C ALA A 221 29.54 -19.48 -22.50
N ALA A 222 28.62 -19.22 -21.57
CA ALA A 222 27.95 -17.94 -21.47
C ALA A 222 28.90 -16.82 -21.00
N LEU A 223 29.74 -17.10 -20.00
CA LEU A 223 30.72 -16.15 -19.47
C LEU A 223 31.86 -15.89 -20.47
N ASP A 224 32.30 -16.90 -21.23
CA ASP A 224 33.33 -16.75 -22.26
C ASP A 224 32.86 -15.86 -23.41
N SER A 225 31.61 -16.03 -23.85
CA SER A 225 31.01 -15.16 -24.86
C SER A 225 30.96 -13.70 -24.40
N LEU A 226 30.50 -13.47 -23.16
CA LEU A 226 30.46 -12.13 -22.55
C LEU A 226 31.86 -11.54 -22.37
N SER A 227 32.80 -12.35 -21.91
CA SER A 227 34.21 -11.99 -21.75
C SER A 227 34.81 -11.53 -23.08
N ASN A 228 34.50 -12.24 -24.18
CA ASN A 228 34.97 -11.88 -25.51
C ASN A 228 34.35 -10.57 -26.03
N GLU A 229 33.05 -10.34 -25.80
CA GLU A 229 32.37 -9.09 -26.17
C GLU A 229 32.97 -7.89 -25.44
N LEU A 230 33.13 -7.98 -24.11
CA LEU A 230 33.70 -6.89 -23.31
C LEU A 230 35.15 -6.61 -23.71
N LYS A 231 35.95 -7.67 -23.93
CA LYS A 231 37.31 -7.53 -24.45
C LYS A 231 37.35 -6.87 -25.83
N ALA A 232 36.39 -7.16 -26.72
CA ALA A 232 36.30 -6.52 -28.03
C ALA A 232 36.01 -5.02 -27.90
N ARG A 233 35.08 -4.63 -27.02
CA ARG A 233 34.79 -3.21 -26.74
C ARG A 233 36.02 -2.46 -26.20
N VAL A 234 36.77 -3.08 -25.28
CA VAL A 234 38.03 -2.50 -24.80
C VAL A 234 39.05 -2.34 -25.93
N ARG A 235 39.18 -3.33 -26.83
CA ARG A 235 40.08 -3.24 -28.01
C ARG A 235 39.67 -2.16 -29.01
N GLU A 236 38.37 -1.87 -29.12
CA GLU A 236 37.82 -0.76 -29.93
C GLU A 236 38.05 0.62 -29.30
N GLY A 237 38.70 0.67 -28.13
CA GLY A 237 39.01 1.89 -27.39
C GLY A 237 37.86 2.35 -26.49
N PHE A 238 36.92 1.48 -26.14
CA PHE A 238 35.88 1.81 -25.16
C PHE A 238 36.35 1.52 -23.74
N THR A 239 36.10 2.44 -22.83
CA THR A 239 36.12 2.18 -21.38
C THR A 239 34.79 1.52 -21.01
N VAL A 240 34.86 0.28 -20.52
CA VAL A 240 33.67 -0.46 -20.07
C VAL A 240 33.33 -0.05 -18.65
N VAL A 241 32.14 0.50 -18.46
CA VAL A 241 31.60 0.84 -17.15
C VAL A 241 30.50 -0.13 -16.81
N VAL A 242 30.67 -0.88 -15.73
CA VAL A 242 29.65 -1.83 -15.24
C VAL A 242 28.60 -1.04 -14.44
N LYS A 243 27.32 -1.18 -14.82
CA LYS A 243 26.17 -0.54 -14.16
C LYS A 243 25.09 -1.55 -13.80
#